data_AF-A0A923Z0J6-F1
#
_entry.id   AF-A0A923Z0J6-F1
#
_cell.length_a   1.000
_cell.length_b   1.000
_cell.length_c   1.000
_cell.angle_alpha   90.00
_cell.angle_beta   90.00
_cell.angle_gamma   90.00
#
_symmetry.space_group_name_H-M   'P 1'
#
loop_
_entity.id
_entity.type
_entity.pdbx_description
1 polymer ?
#
loop_
_entity_poly.entity_id
_entity_poly.type
_entity_poly.pdbx_seq_one_letter_code
_entity_poly.pdbx_strand_id
1 'polypeptide(L)'
;MNNTTLHITTDMSQMAALKEISREYRSHPGFLTIDLSDATFSLSRDFFLVLTRRLPSDIYRLILPDAPSSLIANSLGIQTDLAGVHAEFDRQYGAKDITTHNMSMLAYLTYELRRGIQYLYFLAFEKTDAKKKIIHIKKNGSHFALIIIGLIMSMTLLLFIFHFAVSKTIITITPQISIRPISANIVYIQGLSGSLLTTRNTLPLREVDIPTTYTMRFQLETVDPNSTSNARGIITVYNETSTAQALKPQTRFVTLDGVVFRSVNWVNVPPAKSLNGITEMGTIDVEIVSDVRDEAGTLIGQKGNIQSGVDLTIPGLKFNRDKIYAKSKIAFVGGEAPRIHIVTEAEVTKFTGLLKEQLHRVARNTLQKNLDDKKVSSGDDYALFSGDAVAFTGETYEIISGQKYGEFAEEIEMRGTVLVKALTYDRKATIDYLTSIFREGLLAGTDHEVAVHADTLRVSSVISRSPDDMTIKATMEMNTSIAHDFEDPKNQLTHYLKVTIAGLAKTEAITRLLNTGHVKEVTINSYPFWNRSVSGNIDQIEFVIKK
;
A
#
# COMPACT_ATOMS: atom_id res chain seq x y z
N MET A 1 69.40 6.57 -65.48
CA MET A 1 69.42 5.33 -66.28
C MET A 1 68.35 5.46 -67.33
N ASN A 2 68.71 5.56 -68.61
CA ASN A 2 67.71 5.64 -69.69
C ASN A 2 67.04 4.27 -69.80
N ASN A 3 65.84 4.13 -69.22
CA ASN A 3 64.99 2.97 -69.43
C ASN A 3 64.35 3.11 -70.80
N THR A 4 64.93 2.45 -71.80
CA THR A 4 64.30 2.34 -73.11
C THR A 4 63.25 1.22 -73.01
N THR A 5 61.99 1.56 -73.23
CA THR A 5 60.91 0.55 -73.33
C THR A 5 60.71 0.21 -74.78
N LEU A 6 60.95 -1.05 -75.15
CA LEU A 6 60.72 -1.57 -76.48
C LEU A 6 59.36 -2.28 -76.50
N HIS A 7 58.40 -1.69 -77.21
CA HIS A 7 57.09 -2.30 -77.43
C HIS A 7 57.14 -3.16 -78.69
N ILE A 8 56.84 -4.45 -78.56
CA ILE A 8 56.70 -5.35 -79.70
C ILE A 8 55.28 -5.24 -80.24
N THR A 9 55.14 -4.76 -81.48
CA THR A 9 53.83 -4.51 -82.10
C THR A 9 53.11 -5.82 -82.47
N THR A 10 51.78 -5.74 -82.53
CA THR A 10 50.87 -6.90 -82.75
C THR A 10 51.07 -7.62 -84.09
N ASP A 11 51.74 -6.98 -85.06
CA ASP A 11 51.97 -7.47 -86.42
C ASP A 11 53.32 -8.19 -86.60
N MET A 12 54.16 -8.27 -85.56
CA MET A 12 55.49 -8.87 -85.66
C MET A 12 55.47 -10.39 -85.46
N SER A 13 56.13 -11.13 -86.34
CA SER A 13 56.43 -12.55 -86.12
C SER A 13 57.50 -12.74 -85.02
N GLN A 14 57.54 -13.92 -84.40
CA GLN A 14 58.51 -14.26 -83.34
C GLN A 14 59.97 -13.95 -83.73
N MET A 15 60.36 -14.26 -84.97
CA MET A 15 61.73 -14.01 -85.45
C MET A 15 62.00 -12.53 -85.73
N ALA A 16 60.98 -11.79 -86.17
CA ALA A 16 61.06 -10.34 -86.35
C ALA A 16 61.22 -9.64 -84.98
N ALA A 17 60.43 -10.04 -83.98
CA ALA A 17 60.54 -9.51 -82.62
C ALA A 17 61.94 -9.76 -82.02
N LEU A 18 62.47 -10.98 -82.14
CA LEU A 18 63.84 -11.28 -81.64
C LEU A 18 64.92 -10.46 -82.36
N LYS A 19 64.77 -10.23 -83.67
CA LYS A 19 65.72 -9.41 -84.44
C LYS A 19 65.64 -7.95 -84.03
N GLU A 20 64.45 -7.45 -83.74
CA GLU A 20 64.21 -6.09 -83.29
C GLU A 20 64.79 -5.85 -81.90
N ILE A 21 64.53 -6.74 -80.94
CA ILE A 21 65.11 -6.66 -79.59
C ILE A 21 66.65 -6.68 -79.69
N SER A 22 67.21 -7.55 -80.54
CA SER A 22 68.66 -7.62 -80.75
C SER A 22 69.23 -6.36 -81.41
N ARG A 23 68.45 -5.71 -82.30
CA ARG A 23 68.82 -4.46 -82.96
C ARG A 23 68.84 -3.32 -81.95
N GLU A 24 67.79 -3.21 -81.14
CA GLU A 24 67.63 -2.14 -80.16
C GLU A 24 68.69 -2.20 -79.05
N TYR A 25 69.04 -3.42 -78.63
CA TYR A 25 70.14 -3.59 -77.68
C TYR A 25 71.51 -3.19 -78.28
N ARG A 26 71.75 -3.46 -79.56
CA ARG A 26 73.00 -3.06 -80.23
C ARG A 26 73.11 -1.55 -80.42
N SER A 27 72.00 -0.85 -80.67
CA SER A 27 71.97 0.61 -80.77
C SER A 27 72.10 1.27 -79.40
N HIS A 28 71.55 0.66 -78.34
CA HIS A 28 71.56 1.21 -76.99
C HIS A 28 71.92 0.15 -75.93
N PRO A 29 73.22 -0.02 -75.58
CA PRO A 29 73.63 -0.97 -74.54
C PRO A 29 73.29 -0.42 -73.15
N GLY A 30 72.05 -0.62 -72.71
CA GLY A 30 71.53 -0.24 -71.39
C GLY A 30 70.39 -1.18 -70.96
N PHE A 31 69.82 -0.93 -69.78
CA PHE A 31 68.72 -1.75 -69.26
C PHE A 31 67.46 -1.57 -70.12
N LEU A 32 66.92 -2.67 -70.66
CA LEU A 32 65.80 -2.65 -71.60
C LEU A 32 64.52 -3.19 -70.96
N THR A 33 63.43 -2.43 -71.02
CA THR A 33 62.10 -2.99 -70.69
C THR A 33 61.45 -3.46 -71.98
N ILE A 34 61.22 -4.75 -72.14
CA ILE A 34 60.61 -5.31 -73.35
C ILE A 34 59.15 -5.61 -73.03
N ASP A 35 58.27 -4.91 -73.72
CA ASP A 35 56.84 -5.09 -73.59
C ASP A 35 56.32 -6.07 -74.65
N LEU A 36 55.89 -7.23 -74.16
CA LEU A 36 55.33 -8.34 -74.94
C LEU A 36 53.84 -8.53 -74.61
N SER A 37 53.20 -7.58 -73.90
CA SER A 37 51.80 -7.69 -73.51
C SER A 37 50.84 -7.79 -74.71
N ASP A 38 51.20 -7.19 -75.84
CA ASP A 38 50.44 -7.22 -77.09
C ASP A 38 51.00 -8.21 -78.13
N ALA A 39 51.94 -9.09 -77.76
CA ALA A 39 52.55 -10.03 -78.69
C ALA A 39 51.55 -11.09 -79.18
N THR A 40 51.46 -11.28 -80.50
CA THR A 40 50.52 -12.24 -81.14
C THR A 40 51.09 -13.63 -81.35
N PHE A 41 52.40 -13.82 -81.10
CA PHE A 41 53.07 -15.13 -81.20
C PHE A 41 53.17 -15.82 -79.83
N SER A 42 53.36 -17.15 -79.85
CA SER A 42 53.42 -17.93 -78.61
C SER A 42 54.67 -17.60 -77.77
N LEU A 43 54.46 -17.17 -76.53
CA LEU A 43 55.51 -16.91 -75.54
C LEU A 43 55.92 -18.22 -74.83
N SER A 44 56.45 -19.16 -75.61
CA SER A 44 56.88 -20.47 -75.12
C SER A 44 58.25 -20.44 -74.45
N ARG A 45 58.61 -21.51 -73.74
CA ARG A 45 59.94 -21.69 -73.13
C ARG A 45 61.07 -21.51 -74.15
N ASP A 46 60.89 -21.99 -75.39
CA ASP A 46 61.88 -21.89 -76.46
C ASP A 46 62.15 -20.44 -76.86
N PHE A 47 61.12 -19.60 -76.90
CA PHE A 47 61.28 -18.18 -77.15
C PHE A 47 62.17 -17.52 -76.11
N PHE A 48 61.91 -17.75 -74.82
CA PHE A 48 62.69 -17.19 -73.72
C PHE A 48 64.12 -17.75 -73.66
N LEU A 49 64.33 -19.02 -74.03
CA LEU A 49 65.66 -19.62 -74.15
C LEU A 49 66.48 -18.97 -75.28
N VAL A 50 65.85 -18.70 -76.42
CA VAL A 50 66.51 -18.00 -77.52
C VAL A 50 66.82 -16.55 -77.12
N LEU A 51 65.93 -15.91 -76.35
CA LEU A 51 66.13 -14.55 -75.87
C LEU A 51 67.30 -14.46 -74.89
N THR A 52 67.35 -15.33 -73.87
CA THR A 52 68.46 -15.40 -72.88
C THR A 52 69.80 -15.78 -73.50
N ARG A 53 69.81 -16.52 -74.63
CA ARG A 53 71.03 -16.79 -75.39
C ARG A 53 71.53 -15.58 -76.18
N ARG A 54 70.64 -14.65 -76.55
CA ARG A 54 70.97 -13.44 -77.31
C ARG A 54 71.28 -12.24 -76.43
N LEU A 55 70.69 -12.17 -75.24
CA LEU A 55 70.82 -11.07 -74.27
C LEU A 55 71.03 -11.63 -72.86
N PRO A 56 71.97 -11.09 -72.08
CA PRO A 56 72.10 -11.41 -70.65
C PRO A 56 70.78 -11.11 -69.90
N SER A 57 70.34 -12.00 -69.02
CA SER A 57 69.02 -11.90 -68.35
C SER A 57 68.91 -10.78 -67.30
N ASP A 58 70.04 -10.21 -66.89
CA ASP A 58 70.19 -9.16 -65.89
C ASP A 58 70.05 -7.74 -66.46
N ILE A 59 70.05 -7.59 -67.79
CA ILE A 59 69.98 -6.29 -68.46
C ILE A 59 68.61 -6.00 -69.09
N TYR A 60 67.60 -6.85 -68.87
CA TYR A 60 66.25 -6.58 -69.35
C TYR A 60 65.15 -7.10 -68.41
N ARG A 61 63.97 -6.51 -68.51
CA ARG A 61 62.74 -6.97 -67.86
C ARG A 61 61.64 -7.16 -68.90
N LEU A 62 60.82 -8.20 -68.73
CA LEU A 62 59.70 -8.48 -69.62
C LEU A 62 58.35 -8.07 -69.01
N ILE A 63 57.53 -7.38 -69.78
CA ILE A 63 56.10 -7.21 -69.48
C ILE A 63 55.32 -8.25 -70.27
N LEU A 64 54.57 -9.11 -69.59
CA LEU A 64 53.92 -10.30 -70.18
C LEU A 64 52.40 -10.28 -69.98
N PRO A 65 51.61 -10.80 -70.94
CA PRO A 65 50.15 -10.73 -70.91
C PRO A 65 49.49 -11.65 -69.88
N ASP A 66 50.16 -12.74 -69.49
CA ASP A 66 49.57 -13.80 -68.68
C ASP A 66 50.55 -14.39 -67.63
N ALA A 67 50.00 -14.91 -66.54
CA ALA A 67 50.77 -15.49 -65.44
C ALA A 67 51.58 -16.75 -65.82
N PRO A 68 51.05 -17.70 -66.63
CA PRO A 68 51.83 -18.83 -67.13
C PRO A 68 53.13 -18.43 -67.84
N SER A 69 53.07 -17.47 -68.78
CA SER A 69 54.24 -16.96 -69.47
C SER A 69 55.26 -16.32 -68.52
N SER A 70 54.77 -15.59 -67.51
CA SER A 70 55.61 -14.99 -66.45
C SER A 70 56.33 -16.05 -65.59
N LEU A 71 55.65 -17.13 -65.21
CA LEU A 71 56.26 -18.24 -64.48
C LEU A 71 57.35 -18.94 -65.31
N ILE A 72 57.12 -19.14 -66.60
CA ILE A 72 58.11 -19.75 -67.51
C ILE A 72 59.36 -18.87 -67.61
N ALA A 73 59.20 -17.56 -67.82
CA ALA A 73 60.32 -16.63 -67.92
C ALA A 73 61.06 -16.43 -66.57
N ASN A 74 60.34 -16.35 -65.44
CA ASN A 74 60.95 -16.31 -64.11
C ASN A 74 61.77 -17.58 -63.82
N SER A 75 61.31 -18.76 -64.27
CA SER A 75 62.05 -20.02 -64.11
C SER A 75 63.39 -20.05 -64.87
N LEU A 76 63.57 -19.15 -65.85
CA LEU A 76 64.80 -18.96 -66.61
C LEU A 76 65.65 -17.78 -66.09
N GLY A 77 65.31 -17.22 -64.92
CA GLY A 77 66.05 -16.13 -64.28
C GLY A 77 65.79 -14.74 -64.88
N ILE A 78 64.72 -14.59 -65.68
CA ILE A 78 64.33 -13.31 -66.28
C ILE A 78 63.38 -12.58 -65.33
N GLN A 79 63.61 -11.29 -65.08
CA GLN A 79 62.64 -10.48 -64.33
C GLN A 79 61.38 -10.25 -65.17
N THR A 80 60.21 -10.55 -64.61
CA THR A 80 58.93 -10.35 -65.30
C THR A 80 57.94 -9.53 -64.51
N ASP A 81 57.05 -8.87 -65.24
CA ASP A 81 56.02 -7.99 -64.75
C ASP A 81 54.72 -8.35 -65.50
N LEU A 82 53.62 -8.65 -64.79
CA LEU A 82 52.34 -8.96 -65.46
C LEU A 82 51.70 -7.69 -66.03
N ALA A 83 51.06 -7.81 -67.19
CA ALA A 83 50.17 -6.82 -67.76
C ALA A 83 48.71 -7.13 -67.38
N GLY A 84 47.92 -6.10 -67.11
CA GLY A 84 46.49 -6.25 -66.80
C GLY A 84 45.98 -5.29 -65.74
N VAL A 85 44.66 -5.08 -65.72
CA VAL A 85 43.99 -4.05 -64.89
C VAL A 85 44.26 -4.22 -63.40
N HIS A 86 44.31 -5.46 -62.91
CA HIS A 86 44.65 -5.73 -61.50
C HIS A 86 46.13 -5.48 -61.20
N ALA A 87 47.04 -5.82 -62.11
CA ALA A 87 48.47 -5.60 -61.94
C ALA A 87 48.85 -4.11 -61.99
N GLU A 88 48.15 -3.32 -62.83
CA GLU A 88 48.29 -1.86 -62.88
C GLU A 88 47.78 -1.21 -61.58
N PHE A 89 46.63 -1.65 -61.07
CA PHE A 89 46.10 -1.18 -59.79
C PHE A 89 47.05 -1.50 -58.63
N ASP A 90 47.53 -2.74 -58.52
CA ASP A 90 48.43 -3.15 -57.44
C ASP A 90 49.81 -2.47 -57.54
N ARG A 91 50.29 -2.05 -58.73
CA ARG A 91 51.50 -1.23 -58.85
C ARG A 91 51.32 0.20 -58.33
N GLN A 92 50.13 0.77 -58.53
CA GLN A 92 49.86 2.17 -58.23
C GLN A 92 49.30 2.38 -56.82
N TYR A 93 48.54 1.40 -56.32
CA TYR A 93 47.80 1.47 -55.05
C TYR A 93 48.11 0.30 -54.11
N GLY A 94 48.88 -0.69 -54.54
CA GLY A 94 49.34 -1.76 -53.67
C GLY A 94 50.33 -1.22 -52.64
N ALA A 95 49.93 -1.20 -51.37
CA ALA A 95 50.86 -1.01 -50.28
C ALA A 95 51.84 -2.19 -50.26
N LYS A 96 53.15 -1.92 -50.21
CA LYS A 96 54.21 -2.93 -50.31
C LYS A 96 54.26 -3.94 -49.15
N ASP A 97 53.48 -3.78 -48.08
CA ASP A 97 53.60 -4.59 -46.86
C ASP A 97 52.23 -4.97 -46.27
N ILE A 98 51.54 -5.94 -46.87
CA ILE A 98 50.26 -6.45 -46.33
C ILE A 98 50.42 -7.82 -45.64
N THR A 99 51.63 -8.39 -45.61
CA THR A 99 51.84 -9.73 -45.04
C THR A 99 52.29 -9.73 -43.58
N THR A 100 52.45 -8.59 -42.91
CA THR A 100 53.17 -8.53 -41.62
C THR A 100 52.40 -8.02 -40.39
N HIS A 101 51.10 -7.68 -40.44
CA HIS A 101 50.39 -7.15 -39.24
C HIS A 101 49.07 -7.84 -38.84
N ASN A 102 48.94 -8.06 -37.53
CA ASN A 102 47.77 -8.57 -36.80
C ASN A 102 46.71 -7.45 -36.69
N MET A 103 45.75 -7.39 -37.61
CA MET A 103 44.68 -6.38 -37.63
C MET A 103 43.37 -6.92 -37.04
N SER A 104 42.59 -6.04 -36.39
CA SER A 104 41.23 -6.38 -35.94
C SER A 104 40.26 -6.50 -37.11
N MET A 105 39.20 -7.28 -36.95
CA MET A 105 38.23 -7.56 -38.03
C MET A 105 37.59 -6.27 -38.60
N LEU A 106 37.41 -5.25 -37.76
CA LEU A 106 36.87 -3.95 -38.17
C LEU A 106 37.91 -3.11 -38.93
N ALA A 107 39.20 -3.22 -38.58
CA ALA A 107 40.29 -2.59 -39.33
C ALA A 107 40.49 -3.25 -40.70
N TYR A 108 40.34 -4.58 -40.79
CA TYR A 108 40.38 -5.29 -42.05
C TYR A 108 39.18 -4.94 -42.95
N LEU A 109 37.97 -4.90 -42.38
CA LEU A 109 36.76 -4.53 -43.11
C LEU A 109 36.85 -3.11 -43.69
N THR A 110 37.35 -2.15 -42.89
CA THR A 110 37.54 -0.77 -43.35
C THR A 110 38.64 -0.63 -44.40
N TYR A 111 39.72 -1.43 -44.29
CA TYR A 111 40.75 -1.52 -45.33
C TYR A 111 40.18 -2.04 -46.65
N GLU A 112 39.43 -3.15 -46.65
CA GLU A 112 38.84 -3.72 -47.86
C GLU A 112 37.78 -2.81 -48.49
N LEU A 113 36.95 -2.14 -47.69
CA LEU A 113 36.01 -1.12 -48.19
C LEU A 113 36.75 0.04 -48.87
N ARG A 114 37.84 0.52 -48.26
CA ARG A 114 38.64 1.62 -48.83
C ARG A 114 39.35 1.18 -50.12
N ARG A 115 39.90 -0.03 -50.14
CA ARG A 115 40.53 -0.65 -51.31
C ARG A 115 39.52 -0.85 -52.45
N GLY A 116 38.31 -1.30 -52.14
CA GLY A 116 37.21 -1.41 -53.10
C GLY A 116 36.81 -0.06 -53.71
N ILE A 117 36.74 1.00 -52.90
CA ILE A 117 36.49 2.36 -53.38
C ILE A 117 37.63 2.85 -54.27
N GLN A 118 38.89 2.60 -53.90
CA GLN A 118 40.06 2.95 -54.71
C GLN A 118 40.08 2.20 -56.05
N TYR A 119 39.72 0.92 -56.05
CA TYR A 119 39.63 0.12 -57.28
C TYR A 119 38.52 0.64 -58.21
N LEU A 120 37.36 1.01 -57.67
CA LEU A 120 36.29 1.66 -58.43
C LEU A 120 36.74 3.02 -58.98
N TYR A 121 37.51 3.79 -58.21
CA TYR A 121 38.06 5.07 -58.66
C TYR A 121 39.10 4.89 -59.78
N PHE A 122 40.03 3.96 -59.63
CA PHE A 122 41.03 3.59 -60.65
C PHE A 122 40.37 3.18 -61.97
N LEU A 123 39.33 2.33 -61.90
CA LEU A 123 38.52 1.93 -63.06
C LEU A 123 37.79 3.10 -63.71
N ALA A 124 37.27 4.03 -62.91
CA ALA A 124 36.43 5.12 -63.39
C ALA A 124 37.21 6.31 -63.95
N PHE A 125 38.41 6.61 -63.43
CA PHE A 125 39.08 7.89 -63.70
C PHE A 125 40.51 7.77 -64.27
N GLU A 126 41.33 6.80 -63.87
CA GLU A 126 42.73 6.76 -64.29
C GLU A 126 42.97 6.00 -65.59
N LYS A 127 42.19 4.95 -65.87
CA LYS A 127 42.27 4.26 -67.17
C LYS A 127 41.85 5.14 -68.35
N THR A 128 41.11 6.22 -68.07
CA THR A 128 40.66 7.20 -69.06
C THR A 128 41.73 8.20 -69.51
N ASP A 129 42.83 8.38 -68.75
CA ASP A 129 43.85 9.38 -69.08
C ASP A 129 44.96 8.87 -70.02
N ALA A 130 45.20 7.55 -70.11
CA ALA A 130 46.22 6.98 -71.00
C ALA A 130 45.79 6.84 -72.48
N LYS A 131 44.53 7.13 -72.80
CA LYS A 131 44.06 7.33 -74.19
C LYS A 131 43.12 8.51 -74.21
N LYS A 132 43.64 9.72 -74.45
CA LYS A 132 42.86 10.81 -75.06
C LYS A 132 42.48 10.42 -76.49
N LYS A 133 41.61 9.42 -76.64
CA LYS A 133 40.53 9.54 -77.61
C LYS A 133 39.59 10.55 -76.98
N ILE A 134 39.37 11.65 -77.68
CA ILE A 134 38.24 12.53 -77.42
C ILE A 134 37.02 11.62 -77.44
N ILE A 135 36.54 11.21 -76.26
CA ILE A 135 35.23 10.63 -76.13
C ILE A 135 34.33 11.80 -76.48
N HIS A 136 33.87 11.83 -77.73
CA HIS A 136 32.55 12.37 -77.97
C HIS A 136 31.65 11.58 -77.03
N ILE A 137 31.31 12.17 -75.88
CA ILE A 137 30.17 11.72 -75.11
C ILE A 137 29.02 11.93 -76.07
N LYS A 138 28.69 10.87 -76.81
CA LYS A 138 27.47 10.82 -77.58
C LYS A 138 26.39 11.02 -76.53
N LYS A 139 25.73 12.17 -76.61
CA LYS A 139 24.61 12.60 -75.78
C LYS A 139 23.43 11.66 -76.02
N ASN A 140 23.57 10.40 -75.60
CA ASN A 140 22.65 9.28 -75.75
C ASN A 140 22.61 8.58 -74.39
N GLY A 141 21.57 8.66 -73.56
CA GLY A 141 20.39 9.50 -73.60
C GLY A 141 19.95 9.72 -72.14
N SER A 142 19.18 10.77 -71.87
CA SER A 142 18.73 11.11 -70.51
C SER A 142 17.99 9.96 -69.78
N HIS A 143 17.58 8.92 -70.50
CA HIS A 143 16.82 7.78 -70.00
C HIS A 143 17.50 7.00 -68.85
N PHE A 144 18.82 6.77 -68.86
CA PHE A 144 19.46 5.99 -67.78
C PHE A 144 19.51 6.76 -66.44
N ALA A 145 19.82 8.06 -66.50
CA ALA A 145 19.76 8.93 -65.32
C ALA A 145 18.32 9.08 -64.80
N LEU A 146 17.33 9.14 -65.70
CA LEU A 146 15.91 9.17 -65.34
C LEU A 146 15.45 7.86 -64.65
N ILE A 147 15.99 6.69 -65.03
CA ILE A 147 15.69 5.41 -64.37
C ILE A 147 16.23 5.40 -62.94
N ILE A 148 17.46 5.88 -62.71
CA ILE A 148 18.05 5.94 -61.37
C ILE A 148 17.29 6.92 -60.47
N ILE A 149 16.95 8.11 -61.00
CA ILE A 149 16.14 9.10 -60.28
C ILE A 149 14.75 8.53 -59.99
N GLY A 150 14.13 7.83 -60.96
CA GLY A 150 12.85 7.16 -60.79
C GLY A 150 12.88 6.07 -59.72
N LEU A 151 13.94 5.27 -59.65
CA LEU A 151 14.15 4.25 -58.61
C LEU A 151 14.29 4.89 -57.22
N ILE A 152 15.09 5.95 -57.10
CA ILE A 152 15.28 6.66 -55.83
C ILE A 152 13.96 7.29 -55.39
N MET A 153 13.23 7.94 -56.30
CA MET A 153 11.91 8.51 -56.02
C MET A 153 10.87 7.44 -55.65
N SER A 154 10.92 6.27 -56.28
CA SER A 154 10.04 5.16 -55.93
C SER A 154 10.38 4.57 -54.56
N MET A 155 11.67 4.43 -54.23
CA MET A 155 12.13 3.95 -52.93
C MET A 155 11.80 4.94 -51.80
N THR A 156 11.98 6.25 -52.03
CA THR A 156 11.61 7.27 -51.04
C THR A 156 10.10 7.34 -50.84
N LEU A 157 9.32 7.23 -51.91
CA LEU A 157 7.86 7.15 -51.82
C LEU A 157 7.41 5.90 -51.06
N LEU A 158 8.04 4.74 -51.32
CA LEU A 158 7.75 3.51 -50.60
C LEU A 158 8.08 3.63 -49.10
N LEU A 159 9.23 4.18 -48.75
CA LEU A 159 9.62 4.41 -47.35
C LEU A 159 8.69 5.42 -46.67
N PHE A 160 8.24 6.44 -47.40
CA PHE A 160 7.26 7.41 -46.91
C PHE A 160 5.91 6.74 -46.62
N ILE A 161 5.37 5.96 -47.56
CA ILE A 161 4.12 5.22 -47.36
C ILE A 161 4.27 4.21 -46.22
N PHE A 162 5.39 3.48 -46.16
CA PHE A 162 5.67 2.51 -45.10
C PHE A 162 5.76 3.17 -43.72
N HIS A 163 6.35 4.36 -43.63
CA HIS A 163 6.43 5.12 -42.38
C HIS A 163 5.03 5.42 -41.80
N PHE A 164 4.09 5.86 -42.63
CA PHE A 164 2.71 6.16 -42.21
C PHE A 164 1.82 4.91 -42.08
N ALA A 165 2.06 3.88 -42.88
CA ALA A 165 1.25 2.65 -42.87
C ALA A 165 1.54 1.76 -41.67
N VAL A 166 2.78 1.77 -41.14
CA VAL A 166 3.25 0.84 -40.09
C VAL A 166 3.27 1.47 -38.69
N SER A 167 2.96 2.77 -38.57
CA SER A 167 3.01 3.50 -37.29
C SER A 167 1.91 3.07 -36.30
N LYS A 168 2.10 1.98 -35.56
CA LYS A 168 1.18 1.53 -34.50
C LYS A 168 1.62 2.06 -33.14
N THR A 169 0.70 2.52 -32.30
CA THR A 169 1.00 2.91 -30.91
C THR A 169 0.13 2.12 -29.94
N ILE A 170 0.76 1.39 -29.03
CA ILE A 170 0.10 0.65 -27.97
C ILE A 170 0.30 1.42 -26.66
N ILE A 171 -0.82 1.78 -26.03
CA ILE A 171 -0.87 2.53 -24.79
C ILE A 171 -1.37 1.60 -23.71
N THR A 172 -0.47 1.18 -22.83
CA THR A 172 -0.79 0.34 -21.68
C THR A 172 -1.18 1.23 -20.51
N ILE A 173 -2.41 1.10 -20.03
CA ILE A 173 -3.00 1.97 -19.00
C ILE A 173 -3.41 1.16 -17.78
N THR A 174 -3.15 1.75 -16.60
CA THR A 174 -3.80 1.32 -15.35
C THR A 174 -4.91 2.32 -15.04
N PRO A 175 -6.20 1.92 -15.10
CA PRO A 175 -7.30 2.82 -14.84
C PRO A 175 -7.30 3.29 -13.38
N GLN A 176 -7.79 4.51 -13.14
CA GLN A 176 -8.01 5.00 -11.79
C GLN A 176 -9.28 4.35 -11.21
N ILE A 177 -9.15 3.71 -10.05
CA ILE A 177 -10.28 3.10 -9.35
C ILE A 177 -11.06 4.19 -8.62
N SER A 178 -12.35 4.26 -8.88
CA SER A 178 -13.29 5.17 -8.19
C SER A 178 -14.18 4.37 -7.26
N ILE A 179 -14.31 4.82 -6.01
CA ILE A 179 -15.22 4.24 -5.03
C ILE A 179 -16.55 5.01 -5.11
N ARG A 180 -17.66 4.30 -5.35
CA ARG A 180 -19.00 4.86 -5.40
C ARG A 180 -19.92 4.12 -4.42
N PRO A 181 -20.61 4.83 -3.50
CA PRO A 181 -21.64 4.21 -2.69
C PRO A 181 -22.86 3.91 -3.56
N ILE A 182 -23.40 2.70 -3.43
CA ILE A 182 -24.73 2.35 -3.94
C ILE A 182 -25.70 2.31 -2.76
N SER A 183 -26.88 2.90 -2.92
CA SER A 183 -27.91 2.89 -1.90
C SER A 183 -29.27 2.54 -2.47
N ALA A 184 -30.08 1.86 -1.67
CA ALA A 184 -31.44 1.50 -2.04
C ALA A 184 -32.37 1.45 -0.83
N ASN A 185 -33.63 1.81 -1.08
CA ASN A 185 -34.69 1.70 -0.09
C ASN A 185 -35.26 0.29 -0.11
N ILE A 186 -35.05 -0.44 0.97
CA ILE A 186 -35.48 -1.83 1.14
C ILE A 186 -36.53 -1.89 2.24
N VAL A 187 -37.56 -2.71 2.01
CA VAL A 187 -38.61 -2.98 3.00
C VAL A 187 -38.36 -4.36 3.61
N TYR A 188 -38.12 -4.40 4.91
CA TYR A 188 -37.91 -5.61 5.67
C TYR A 188 -39.20 -6.00 6.39
N ILE A 189 -39.66 -7.23 6.20
CA ILE A 189 -40.95 -7.71 6.76
C ILE A 189 -40.76 -9.01 7.52
N GLN A 190 -41.34 -9.11 8.71
CA GLN A 190 -41.31 -10.32 9.53
C GLN A 190 -42.26 -11.37 8.95
N GLY A 191 -41.82 -12.63 8.92
CA GLY A 191 -42.68 -13.75 8.52
C GLY A 191 -42.95 -13.85 7.02
N LEU A 192 -42.05 -13.34 6.18
CA LEU A 192 -42.02 -13.54 4.71
C LEU A 192 -41.93 -15.04 4.36
N SER A 193 -43.04 -15.75 4.49
CA SER A 193 -43.22 -17.15 4.09
C SER A 193 -44.22 -17.19 2.96
N GLY A 194 -43.73 -17.32 1.72
CA GLY A 194 -44.52 -17.81 0.59
C GLY A 194 -45.54 -16.86 -0.07
N SER A 195 -45.42 -15.53 0.05
CA SER A 195 -46.29 -14.63 -0.72
C SER A 195 -45.78 -14.43 -2.15
N LEU A 196 -46.62 -14.77 -3.14
CA LEU A 196 -46.42 -14.60 -4.59
C LEU A 196 -46.35 -13.12 -5.05
N LEU A 197 -46.35 -12.17 -4.10
CA LEU A 197 -46.29 -10.72 -4.32
C LEU A 197 -44.99 -10.11 -3.76
N THR A 198 -43.88 -10.86 -3.76
CA THR A 198 -42.57 -10.32 -3.36
C THR A 198 -42.13 -9.30 -4.41
N THR A 199 -42.32 -8.00 -4.16
CA THR A 199 -41.63 -6.98 -4.94
C THR A 199 -40.13 -7.14 -4.71
N ARG A 200 -39.32 -6.87 -5.73
CA ARG A 200 -37.85 -7.06 -5.72
C ARG A 200 -37.14 -6.39 -4.52
N ASN A 201 -37.74 -5.36 -3.94
CA ASN A 201 -37.21 -4.55 -2.84
C ASN A 201 -37.70 -4.98 -1.43
N THR A 202 -38.32 -6.16 -1.30
CA THR A 202 -38.78 -6.70 -0.01
C THR A 202 -37.91 -7.85 0.45
N LEU A 203 -37.40 -7.78 1.69
CA LEU A 203 -36.50 -8.77 2.28
C LEU A 203 -37.00 -9.26 3.65
N PRO A 204 -36.64 -10.47 4.09
CA PRO A 204 -37.10 -11.01 5.36
C PRO A 204 -36.46 -10.29 6.55
N LEU A 205 -37.29 -9.97 7.54
CA LEU A 205 -36.90 -9.55 8.88
C LEU A 205 -37.09 -10.74 9.84
N ARG A 206 -36.15 -10.96 10.76
CA ARG A 206 -36.26 -11.97 11.81
C ARG A 206 -36.03 -11.34 13.18
N GLU A 207 -36.93 -11.60 14.10
CA GLU A 207 -36.74 -11.33 15.52
C GLU A 207 -36.03 -12.52 16.17
N VAL A 208 -35.03 -12.23 16.99
CA VAL A 208 -34.27 -13.24 17.74
C VAL A 208 -34.38 -12.92 19.22
N ASP A 209 -34.90 -13.90 19.96
CA ASP A 209 -35.05 -13.84 21.41
C ASP A 209 -34.01 -14.74 22.07
N ILE A 210 -33.12 -14.16 22.89
CA ILE A 210 -32.04 -14.88 23.57
C ILE A 210 -32.11 -14.64 25.07
N PRO A 211 -32.44 -15.66 25.87
CA PRO A 211 -32.34 -15.56 27.32
C PRO A 211 -30.85 -15.52 27.71
N THR A 212 -30.45 -14.50 28.44
CA THR A 212 -29.09 -14.36 28.97
C THR A 212 -29.15 -14.31 30.49
N THR A 213 -28.24 -15.03 31.14
CA THR A 213 -28.07 -14.98 32.59
C THR A 213 -26.62 -14.64 32.91
N TYR A 214 -26.40 -13.87 33.97
CA TYR A 214 -25.06 -13.52 34.44
C TYR A 214 -25.06 -13.45 35.96
N THR A 215 -24.00 -13.97 36.57
CA THR A 215 -23.87 -14.06 38.03
C THR A 215 -22.58 -13.36 38.44
N MET A 216 -22.65 -12.59 39.53
CA MET A 216 -21.52 -11.82 40.04
C MET A 216 -21.53 -11.80 41.57
N ARG A 217 -20.33 -11.83 42.15
CA ARG A 217 -20.12 -11.68 43.61
C ARG A 217 -19.75 -10.25 43.94
N PHE A 218 -20.31 -9.75 45.03
CA PHE A 218 -20.07 -8.42 45.55
C PHE A 218 -19.66 -8.50 47.02
N GLN A 219 -18.60 -7.76 47.38
CA GLN A 219 -18.18 -7.59 48.76
C GLN A 219 -19.00 -6.46 49.40
N LEU A 220 -19.46 -6.68 50.63
CA LEU A 220 -20.25 -5.70 51.37
C LEU A 220 -19.31 -4.68 52.04
N GLU A 221 -19.63 -3.40 51.88
CA GLU A 221 -18.94 -2.26 52.50
C GLU A 221 -19.71 -1.80 53.75
N THR A 222 -21.01 -2.07 53.84
CA THR A 222 -21.84 -1.60 54.95
C THR A 222 -21.66 -2.46 56.20
N VAL A 223 -21.25 -1.84 57.29
CA VAL A 223 -21.10 -2.50 58.61
C VAL A 223 -22.33 -2.29 59.49
N ASP A 224 -22.68 -3.29 60.29
CA ASP A 224 -23.75 -3.18 61.27
C ASP A 224 -23.36 -2.20 62.40
N PRO A 225 -24.11 -1.10 62.61
CA PRO A 225 -23.87 -0.15 63.69
C PRO A 225 -23.93 -0.79 65.09
N ASN A 226 -24.67 -1.88 65.27
CA ASN A 226 -24.79 -2.55 66.57
C ASN A 226 -23.67 -3.57 66.84
N SER A 227 -22.83 -3.86 65.84
CA SER A 227 -21.66 -4.74 65.99
C SER A 227 -20.46 -4.05 66.63
N THR A 228 -20.59 -2.76 66.97
CA THR A 228 -19.56 -2.00 67.69
C THR A 228 -19.59 -2.31 69.19
N SER A 229 -18.43 -2.49 69.80
CA SER A 229 -18.32 -2.48 71.27
C SER A 229 -18.12 -1.04 71.75
N ASN A 230 -18.90 -0.62 72.74
CA ASN A 230 -18.82 0.73 73.30
C ASN A 230 -17.74 0.79 74.38
N ALA A 231 -16.92 1.84 74.34
CA ALA A 231 -15.88 2.07 75.33
C ALA A 231 -16.50 2.41 76.69
N ARG A 232 -15.90 1.89 77.76
CA ARG A 232 -16.29 2.18 79.14
C ARG A 232 -15.16 2.89 79.86
N GLY A 233 -15.55 3.79 80.75
CA GLY A 233 -14.60 4.64 81.43
C GLY A 233 -15.14 5.23 82.72
N ILE A 234 -14.21 5.60 83.60
CA ILE A 234 -14.52 6.34 84.82
C ILE A 234 -14.06 7.79 84.63
N ILE A 235 -14.99 8.71 84.84
CA ILE A 235 -14.70 10.15 84.88
C ILE A 235 -14.83 10.67 86.30
N THR A 236 -14.05 11.68 86.63
CA THR A 236 -14.26 12.49 87.83
C THR A 236 -15.00 13.76 87.41
N VAL A 237 -16.19 13.97 87.97
CA VAL A 237 -16.99 15.18 87.73
C VAL A 237 -16.69 16.18 88.83
N TYR A 238 -16.36 17.41 88.44
CA TYR A 238 -16.02 18.53 89.30
C TYR A 238 -17.19 19.51 89.36
N ASN A 239 -17.48 20.00 90.56
CA ASN A 239 -18.48 21.05 90.79
C ASN A 239 -17.89 22.16 91.65
N GLU A 240 -17.72 23.33 91.04
CA GLU A 240 -17.22 24.55 91.70
C GLU A 240 -18.35 25.39 92.32
N THR A 241 -19.61 24.98 92.15
CA THR A 241 -20.77 25.72 92.67
C THR A 241 -21.08 25.35 94.12
N SER A 242 -21.70 26.28 94.85
CA SER A 242 -22.16 26.07 96.23
C SER A 242 -23.41 25.18 96.35
N THR A 243 -23.95 24.71 95.22
CA THR A 243 -25.16 23.87 95.15
C THR A 243 -24.82 22.48 94.62
N ALA A 244 -25.41 21.44 95.21
CA ALA A 244 -25.29 20.09 94.68
C ALA A 244 -25.92 20.01 93.28
N GLN A 245 -25.27 19.28 92.36
CA GLN A 245 -25.79 19.06 91.01
C GLN A 245 -26.16 17.59 90.81
N ALA A 246 -27.46 17.34 90.68
CA ALA A 246 -27.96 16.03 90.29
C ALA A 246 -27.96 15.89 88.76
N LEU A 247 -27.33 14.83 88.23
CA LEU A 247 -27.33 14.45 86.84
C LEU A 247 -28.14 13.15 86.69
N LYS A 248 -29.10 13.14 85.76
CA LYS A 248 -29.94 11.97 85.51
C LYS A 248 -29.11 10.84 84.88
N PRO A 249 -29.56 9.58 84.96
CA PRO A 249 -29.04 8.53 84.10
C PRO A 249 -29.10 8.97 82.62
N GLN A 250 -28.18 8.48 81.81
CA GLN A 250 -28.05 8.83 80.38
C GLN A 250 -27.71 10.31 80.12
N THR A 251 -27.13 11.01 81.10
CA THR A 251 -26.62 12.38 80.88
C THR A 251 -25.43 12.34 79.93
N ARG A 252 -25.41 13.22 78.93
CA ARG A 252 -24.38 13.28 77.89
C ARG A 252 -23.13 14.02 78.38
N PHE A 253 -21.98 13.40 78.17
CA PHE A 253 -20.64 13.96 78.34
C PHE A 253 -19.96 13.96 76.97
N VAL A 254 -19.41 15.08 76.53
CA VAL A 254 -18.86 15.24 75.18
C VAL A 254 -17.43 15.75 75.26
N THR A 255 -16.50 15.06 74.58
CA THR A 255 -15.11 15.49 74.47
C THR A 255 -14.99 16.63 73.46
N LEU A 256 -13.84 17.31 73.44
CA LEU A 256 -13.55 18.33 72.43
C LEU A 256 -13.64 17.78 70.99
N ASP A 257 -13.31 16.51 70.80
CA ASP A 257 -13.36 15.81 69.52
C ASP A 257 -14.79 15.36 69.11
N GLY A 258 -15.81 15.72 69.89
CA GLY A 258 -17.21 15.40 69.61
C GLY A 258 -17.65 13.98 69.98
N VAL A 259 -16.80 13.22 70.70
CA VAL A 259 -17.14 11.85 71.14
C VAL A 259 -18.12 11.92 72.30
N VAL A 260 -19.27 11.24 72.14
CA VAL A 260 -20.37 11.29 73.09
C VAL A 260 -20.33 10.08 74.03
N PHE A 261 -20.43 10.34 75.33
CA PHE A 261 -20.56 9.35 76.38
C PHE A 261 -21.79 9.62 77.23
N ARG A 262 -22.30 8.59 77.91
CA ARG A 262 -23.50 8.67 78.75
C ARG A 262 -23.29 8.03 80.11
N SER A 263 -23.82 8.66 81.16
CA SER A 263 -23.85 8.06 82.50
C SER A 263 -24.76 6.84 82.56
N VAL A 264 -24.32 5.79 83.24
CA VAL A 264 -25.14 4.59 83.46
C VAL A 264 -26.17 4.83 84.55
N ASN A 265 -25.74 5.45 85.65
CA ASN A 265 -26.52 5.64 86.86
C ASN A 265 -26.80 7.12 87.14
N TRP A 266 -27.65 7.36 88.14
CA TRP A 266 -27.86 8.71 88.68
C TRP A 266 -26.58 9.17 89.37
N VAL A 267 -26.16 10.40 89.09
CA VAL A 267 -24.98 11.00 89.72
C VAL A 267 -25.43 12.20 90.54
N ASN A 268 -25.04 12.27 91.80
CA ASN A 268 -25.24 13.45 92.63
C ASN A 268 -23.88 14.07 92.97
N VAL A 269 -23.52 15.14 92.28
CA VAL A 269 -22.24 15.82 92.46
C VAL A 269 -22.35 16.75 93.67
N PRO A 270 -21.52 16.58 94.71
CA PRO A 270 -21.60 17.40 95.91
C PRO A 270 -21.28 18.88 95.61
N PRO A 271 -21.74 19.83 96.45
CA PRO A 271 -21.35 21.23 96.33
C PRO A 271 -19.89 21.43 96.73
N ALA A 272 -19.28 22.51 96.25
CA ALA A 272 -17.98 22.97 96.74
C ALA A 272 -18.06 23.34 98.23
N LYS A 273 -17.02 22.99 99.00
CA LYS A 273 -16.91 23.27 100.43
C LYS A 273 -15.76 24.26 100.66
N SER A 274 -15.96 25.24 101.53
CA SER A 274 -14.87 26.08 102.00
C SER A 274 -14.42 25.58 103.37
N LEU A 275 -13.19 25.09 103.46
CA LEU A 275 -12.56 24.69 104.72
C LEU A 275 -11.30 25.55 104.89
N ASN A 276 -11.23 26.31 105.99
CA ASN A 276 -10.08 27.17 106.33
C ASN A 276 -9.67 28.18 105.24
N GLY A 277 -10.62 28.76 104.51
CA GLY A 277 -10.36 29.77 103.47
C GLY A 277 -9.92 29.21 102.12
N ILE A 278 -9.83 27.87 101.97
CA ILE A 278 -9.56 27.18 100.70
C ILE A 278 -10.88 26.56 100.21
N THR A 279 -11.25 26.85 98.96
CA THR A 279 -12.44 26.28 98.32
C THR A 279 -12.09 24.94 97.69
N GLU A 280 -12.53 23.85 98.31
CA GLU A 280 -12.44 22.50 97.74
C GLU A 280 -13.65 22.22 96.84
N MET A 281 -13.37 21.81 95.60
CA MET A 281 -14.41 21.46 94.64
C MET A 281 -15.12 20.17 95.05
N GLY A 282 -16.43 20.10 94.81
CA GLY A 282 -17.15 18.84 94.93
C GLY A 282 -16.72 17.87 93.83
N THR A 283 -16.31 16.66 94.19
CA THR A 283 -15.88 15.62 93.23
C THR A 283 -16.63 14.32 93.43
N ILE A 284 -16.95 13.64 92.33
CA ILE A 284 -17.50 12.28 92.34
C ILE A 284 -17.03 11.52 91.10
N ASP A 285 -16.73 10.24 91.28
CA ASP A 285 -16.38 9.35 90.18
C ASP A 285 -17.64 8.70 89.59
N VAL A 286 -17.73 8.68 88.26
CA VAL A 286 -18.89 8.22 87.51
C VAL A 286 -18.45 7.27 86.41
N GLU A 287 -19.12 6.12 86.30
CA GLU A 287 -18.98 5.25 85.14
C GLU A 287 -19.82 5.79 83.97
N ILE A 288 -19.16 5.94 82.82
CA ILE A 288 -19.77 6.34 81.56
C ILE A 288 -19.47 5.33 80.46
N VAL A 289 -20.40 5.23 79.50
CA VAL A 289 -20.30 4.36 78.33
C VAL A 289 -20.39 5.22 77.07
N SER A 290 -19.57 4.95 76.06
CA SER A 290 -19.66 5.66 74.78
C SER A 290 -21.01 5.38 74.12
N ASP A 291 -21.56 6.39 73.44
CA ASP A 291 -22.71 6.19 72.56
C ASP A 291 -22.25 5.44 71.28
N VAL A 292 -23.20 4.97 70.47
CA VAL A 292 -22.89 4.30 69.19
C VAL A 292 -22.39 5.31 68.16
N ARG A 293 -22.90 6.55 68.22
CA ARG A 293 -22.58 7.64 67.28
C ARG A 293 -22.09 8.88 68.00
N ASP A 294 -21.17 9.59 67.37
CA ASP A 294 -20.65 10.88 67.83
C ASP A 294 -21.64 12.03 67.54
N GLU A 295 -21.26 13.26 67.89
CA GLU A 295 -22.10 14.44 67.67
C GLU A 295 -22.38 14.71 66.18
N ALA A 296 -21.51 14.24 65.28
CA ALA A 296 -21.65 14.35 63.83
C ALA A 296 -22.40 13.17 63.19
N GLY A 297 -22.82 12.17 63.99
CA GLY A 297 -23.53 10.98 63.51
C GLY A 297 -22.63 9.86 62.96
N THR A 298 -21.31 9.96 63.11
CA THR A 298 -20.34 8.93 62.71
C THR A 298 -20.17 7.89 63.82
N LEU A 299 -19.84 6.64 63.48
CA LEU A 299 -19.60 5.58 64.46
C LEU A 299 -18.38 5.90 65.33
N ILE A 300 -18.53 5.81 66.65
CA ILE A 300 -17.46 6.08 67.62
C ILE A 300 -16.44 4.93 67.62
N GLY A 301 -16.89 3.70 67.89
CA GLY A 301 -16.03 2.51 67.93
C GLY A 301 -14.72 2.72 68.69
N GLN A 302 -13.59 2.55 68.02
CA GLN A 302 -12.24 2.78 68.59
C GLN A 302 -11.99 4.21 69.06
N LYS A 303 -12.65 5.23 68.48
CA LYS A 303 -12.52 6.63 68.93
C LYS A 303 -13.04 6.83 70.35
N GLY A 304 -13.82 5.88 70.88
CA GLY A 304 -14.28 5.89 72.27
C GLY A 304 -13.17 5.62 73.30
N ASN A 305 -12.03 5.08 72.89
CA ASN A 305 -10.89 4.80 73.76
C ASN A 305 -10.05 6.08 73.97
N ILE A 306 -10.56 6.98 74.82
CA ILE A 306 -9.87 8.24 75.15
C ILE A 306 -8.78 8.03 76.21
N GLN A 307 -7.75 8.89 76.19
CA GLN A 307 -6.68 8.87 77.18
C GLN A 307 -7.16 9.37 78.55
N SER A 308 -6.32 9.17 79.57
CA SER A 308 -6.55 9.74 80.91
C SER A 308 -6.33 11.25 80.90
N GLY A 309 -7.12 11.99 81.68
CA GLY A 309 -7.02 13.45 81.80
C GLY A 309 -7.71 14.27 80.70
N VAL A 310 -8.49 13.64 79.83
CA VAL A 310 -9.25 14.31 78.77
C VAL A 310 -10.45 15.05 79.38
N ASP A 311 -10.66 16.29 78.95
CA ASP A 311 -11.79 17.12 79.38
C ASP A 311 -13.09 16.72 78.68
N LEU A 312 -14.17 16.61 79.46
CA LEU A 312 -15.52 16.37 78.99
C LEU A 312 -16.47 17.47 79.47
N THR A 313 -17.27 17.98 78.54
CA THR A 313 -18.32 18.96 78.81
C THR A 313 -19.67 18.28 78.94
N ILE A 314 -20.63 18.96 79.59
CA ILE A 314 -22.00 18.45 79.77
C ILE A 314 -22.97 19.38 79.03
N PRO A 315 -23.25 19.14 77.72
CA PRO A 315 -24.08 20.03 76.91
C PRO A 315 -25.51 20.20 77.43
N GLY A 316 -26.00 19.25 78.25
CA GLY A 316 -27.35 19.25 78.81
C GLY A 316 -27.58 20.24 79.96
N LEU A 317 -26.53 20.81 80.56
CA LEU A 317 -26.68 21.77 81.66
C LEU A 317 -27.18 23.12 81.15
N LYS A 318 -28.25 23.69 81.73
CA LYS A 318 -28.78 25.01 81.30
C LYS A 318 -27.97 26.19 81.87
N PHE A 319 -27.38 26.00 83.04
CA PHE A 319 -26.62 27.01 83.79
C PHE A 319 -25.32 26.39 84.32
N ASN A 320 -24.31 27.22 84.63
CA ASN A 320 -23.02 26.79 85.23
C ASN A 320 -22.20 25.77 84.39
N ARG A 321 -22.28 25.82 83.06
CA ARG A 321 -21.54 24.92 82.14
C ARG A 321 -20.01 25.06 82.27
N ASP A 322 -19.57 26.25 82.67
CA ASP A 322 -18.18 26.63 82.91
C ASP A 322 -17.66 26.12 84.26
N LYS A 323 -18.56 25.86 85.23
CA LYS A 323 -18.22 25.51 86.62
C LYS A 323 -18.47 24.04 86.96
N ILE A 324 -19.08 23.29 86.05
CA ILE A 324 -19.36 21.85 86.19
C ILE A 324 -18.85 21.15 84.94
N TYR A 325 -17.71 20.48 85.08
CA TYR A 325 -17.04 19.76 84.01
C TYR A 325 -16.55 18.40 84.52
N ALA A 326 -16.13 17.52 83.61
CA ALA A 326 -15.59 16.23 83.98
C ALA A 326 -14.24 15.96 83.31
N LYS A 327 -13.42 15.15 83.95
CA LYS A 327 -12.14 14.68 83.38
C LYS A 327 -12.08 13.16 83.42
N SER A 328 -11.50 12.53 82.41
CA SER A 328 -11.25 11.09 82.46
C SER A 328 -10.22 10.77 83.55
N LYS A 329 -10.57 9.85 84.46
CA LYS A 329 -9.70 9.44 85.57
C LYS A 329 -8.64 8.42 85.12
N ILE A 330 -9.04 7.53 84.21
CA ILE A 330 -8.22 6.49 83.59
C ILE A 330 -8.48 6.47 82.08
N ALA A 331 -7.58 5.87 81.30
CA ALA A 331 -7.81 5.63 79.88
C ALA A 331 -9.01 4.69 79.69
N PHE A 332 -9.86 5.00 78.71
CA PHE A 332 -11.05 4.20 78.44
C PHE A 332 -10.68 3.00 77.57
N VAL A 333 -11.40 1.90 77.78
CA VAL A 333 -11.14 0.64 77.10
C VAL A 333 -12.46 -0.01 76.65
N GLY A 334 -12.37 -0.87 75.64
CA GLY A 334 -13.51 -1.63 75.12
C GLY A 334 -14.19 -1.05 73.89
N GLY A 335 -13.73 0.10 73.37
CA GLY A 335 -14.16 0.60 72.07
C GLY A 335 -13.54 -0.21 70.93
N GLU A 336 -14.34 -0.96 70.18
CA GLU A 336 -13.88 -1.70 69.00
C GLU A 336 -14.55 -1.17 67.73
N ALA A 337 -13.86 -1.29 66.59
CA ALA A 337 -14.46 -0.97 65.30
C ALA A 337 -15.48 -2.07 64.94
N PRO A 338 -16.61 -1.72 64.31
CA PRO A 338 -17.56 -2.71 63.83
C PRO A 338 -16.88 -3.64 62.82
N ARG A 339 -17.08 -4.95 62.95
CA ARG A 339 -16.46 -5.98 62.11
C ARG A 339 -17.45 -6.76 61.26
N ILE A 340 -18.74 -6.63 61.54
CA ILE A 340 -19.76 -7.47 60.91
C ILE A 340 -20.44 -6.65 59.81
N HIS A 341 -20.32 -7.11 58.58
CA HIS A 341 -21.01 -6.53 57.43
C HIS A 341 -22.47 -6.99 57.38
N ILE A 342 -23.34 -6.12 56.88
CA ILE A 342 -24.80 -6.33 56.83
C ILE A 342 -25.34 -5.99 55.45
N VAL A 343 -26.26 -6.82 54.95
CA VAL A 343 -26.92 -6.58 53.67
C VAL A 343 -27.92 -5.44 53.79
N THR A 344 -27.65 -4.32 53.14
CA THR A 344 -28.57 -3.16 53.09
C THR A 344 -29.20 -2.97 51.72
N GLU A 345 -30.40 -2.39 51.69
CA GLU A 345 -31.13 -2.10 50.45
C GLU A 345 -30.37 -1.13 49.53
N ALA A 346 -29.72 -0.12 50.12
CA ALA A 346 -28.94 0.87 49.37
C ALA A 346 -27.77 0.21 48.62
N GLU A 347 -27.07 -0.72 49.27
CA GLU A 347 -25.94 -1.44 48.71
C GLU A 347 -26.36 -2.47 47.66
N VAL A 348 -27.44 -3.22 47.90
CA VAL A 348 -28.01 -4.13 46.90
C VAL A 348 -28.50 -3.37 45.66
N THR A 349 -29.04 -2.16 45.83
CA THR A 349 -29.42 -1.29 44.70
C THR A 349 -28.20 -0.87 43.88
N LYS A 350 -27.09 -0.48 44.54
CA LYS A 350 -25.80 -0.18 43.88
C LYS A 350 -25.30 -1.39 43.09
N PHE A 351 -25.29 -2.58 43.69
CA PHE A 351 -24.87 -3.81 43.01
C PHE A 351 -25.77 -4.21 41.86
N THR A 352 -27.08 -4.01 41.99
CA THR A 352 -28.05 -4.24 40.90
C THR A 352 -27.74 -3.35 39.69
N GLY A 353 -27.40 -2.08 39.92
CA GLY A 353 -26.94 -1.17 38.86
C GLY A 353 -25.69 -1.67 38.14
N LEU A 354 -24.66 -2.08 38.90
CA LEU A 354 -23.44 -2.65 38.32
C LEU A 354 -23.71 -3.96 37.56
N LEU A 355 -24.50 -4.86 38.15
CA LEU A 355 -24.86 -6.14 37.56
C LEU A 355 -25.63 -5.96 36.25
N LYS A 356 -26.54 -4.98 36.20
CA LYS A 356 -27.30 -4.61 34.99
C LYS A 356 -26.39 -4.23 33.82
N GLU A 357 -25.42 -3.34 34.06
CA GLU A 357 -24.47 -2.92 33.01
C GLU A 357 -23.64 -4.09 32.48
N GLN A 358 -23.18 -4.97 33.38
CA GLN A 358 -22.40 -6.15 33.02
C GLN A 358 -23.27 -7.16 32.25
N LEU A 359 -24.50 -7.40 32.72
CA LEU A 359 -25.47 -8.28 32.08
C LEU A 359 -25.80 -7.82 30.66
N HIS A 360 -26.04 -6.52 30.46
CA HIS A 360 -26.28 -5.96 29.12
C HIS A 360 -25.10 -6.15 28.18
N ARG A 361 -23.86 -6.04 28.68
CA ARG A 361 -22.65 -6.28 27.88
C ARG A 361 -22.53 -7.76 27.49
N VAL A 362 -22.72 -8.66 28.46
CA VAL A 362 -22.67 -10.12 28.21
C VAL A 362 -23.77 -10.54 27.25
N ALA A 363 -24.98 -10.00 27.39
CA ALA A 363 -26.11 -10.22 26.51
C ALA A 363 -25.83 -9.84 25.05
N ARG A 364 -25.28 -8.63 24.80
CA ARG A 364 -24.90 -8.22 23.44
C ARG A 364 -23.83 -9.13 22.83
N ASN A 365 -22.83 -9.51 23.62
CA ASN A 365 -21.78 -10.43 23.15
C ASN A 365 -22.34 -11.82 22.84
N THR A 366 -23.29 -12.29 23.65
CA THR A 366 -23.95 -13.59 23.45
C THR A 366 -24.83 -13.58 22.20
N LEU A 367 -25.52 -12.47 21.95
CA LEU A 367 -26.29 -12.24 20.73
C LEU A 367 -25.39 -12.26 19.49
N GLN A 368 -24.30 -11.48 19.49
CA GLN A 368 -23.36 -11.46 18.36
C GLN A 368 -22.79 -12.85 18.09
N LYS A 369 -22.36 -13.56 19.13
CA LYS A 369 -21.84 -14.92 19.01
C LYS A 369 -22.87 -15.89 18.43
N ASN A 370 -24.14 -15.80 18.86
CA ASN A 370 -25.21 -16.65 18.31
C ASN A 370 -25.46 -16.40 16.82
N LEU A 371 -25.35 -15.13 16.37
CA LEU A 371 -25.48 -14.80 14.96
C LEU A 371 -24.30 -15.37 14.15
N ASP A 372 -23.08 -15.23 14.66
CA ASP A 372 -21.87 -15.75 14.03
C ASP A 372 -21.88 -17.29 13.96
N ASP A 373 -22.30 -17.96 15.03
CA ASP A 373 -22.40 -19.43 15.09
C ASP A 373 -23.46 -19.97 14.10
N LYS A 374 -24.58 -19.26 13.93
CA LYS A 374 -25.62 -19.60 12.94
C LYS A 374 -25.16 -19.41 11.49
N LYS A 375 -24.36 -18.37 11.23
CA LYS A 375 -23.74 -18.16 9.92
C LYS A 375 -22.86 -19.34 9.53
N VAL A 376 -22.06 -19.85 10.46
CA VAL A 376 -21.19 -21.02 10.22
C VAL A 376 -22.00 -22.31 10.07
N SER A 377 -23.02 -22.51 10.90
CA SER A 377 -23.73 -23.80 10.99
C SER A 377 -24.82 -23.99 9.94
N SER A 378 -25.56 -22.94 9.57
CA SER A 378 -26.71 -22.99 8.65
C SER A 378 -26.46 -22.27 7.32
N GLY A 379 -25.38 -21.47 7.23
CA GLY A 379 -25.18 -20.55 6.10
C GLY A 379 -26.09 -19.31 6.13
N ASP A 380 -26.87 -19.17 7.21
CA ASP A 380 -27.80 -18.07 7.46
C ASP A 380 -27.01 -16.81 7.88
N ASP A 381 -26.67 -15.94 6.93
CA ASP A 381 -25.93 -14.69 7.19
C ASP A 381 -26.87 -13.56 7.64
N TYR A 382 -27.33 -13.61 8.89
CA TYR A 382 -28.15 -12.55 9.49
C TYR A 382 -27.31 -11.54 10.23
N ALA A 383 -27.59 -10.26 10.03
CA ALA A 383 -26.96 -9.15 10.73
C ALA A 383 -27.98 -8.35 11.55
N LEU A 384 -27.51 -7.72 12.62
CA LEU A 384 -28.33 -6.80 13.41
C LEU A 384 -28.73 -5.60 12.57
N PHE A 385 -30.01 -5.24 12.63
CA PHE A 385 -30.54 -4.12 11.87
C PHE A 385 -29.89 -2.79 12.29
N SER A 386 -29.79 -2.55 13.60
CA SER A 386 -29.14 -1.35 14.14
C SER A 386 -28.80 -1.55 15.63
N GLY A 387 -27.97 -0.68 16.18
CA GLY A 387 -27.56 -0.75 17.59
C GLY A 387 -28.70 -0.52 18.59
N ASP A 388 -29.71 0.27 18.19
CA ASP A 388 -30.96 0.50 18.91
C ASP A 388 -32.02 -0.60 18.68
N ALA A 389 -31.77 -1.54 17.76
CA ALA A 389 -32.66 -2.68 17.51
C ALA A 389 -32.46 -3.83 18.53
N VAL A 390 -31.76 -3.58 19.63
CA VAL A 390 -31.60 -4.52 20.75
C VAL A 390 -32.40 -4.00 21.94
N ALA A 391 -33.47 -4.70 22.28
CA ALA A 391 -34.30 -4.42 23.45
C ALA A 391 -34.02 -5.45 24.55
N PHE A 392 -33.92 -4.96 25.78
CA PHE A 392 -33.77 -5.78 26.99
C PHE A 392 -35.12 -5.82 27.70
N THR A 393 -35.69 -7.01 27.85
CA THR A 393 -37.01 -7.22 28.45
C THR A 393 -36.96 -8.28 29.54
N GLY A 394 -37.90 -8.24 30.48
CA GLY A 394 -38.00 -9.24 31.55
C GLY A 394 -36.78 -9.28 32.47
N GLU A 395 -36.14 -8.14 32.74
CA GLU A 395 -34.99 -8.09 33.65
C GLU A 395 -35.40 -8.48 35.07
N THR A 396 -34.70 -9.47 35.63
CA THR A 396 -34.84 -9.85 37.03
C THR A 396 -33.47 -9.93 37.69
N TYR A 397 -33.41 -9.53 38.96
CA TYR A 397 -32.20 -9.57 39.78
C TYR A 397 -32.54 -10.22 41.12
N GLU A 398 -31.74 -11.19 41.52
CA GLU A 398 -31.96 -11.93 42.76
C GLU A 398 -30.63 -12.23 43.45
N ILE A 399 -30.67 -12.27 44.78
CA ILE A 399 -29.55 -12.74 45.61
C ILE A 399 -29.66 -14.27 45.66
N ILE A 400 -28.71 -14.97 45.05
CA ILE A 400 -28.72 -16.44 44.97
C ILE A 400 -27.94 -17.10 46.10
N SER A 401 -27.12 -16.34 46.83
CA SER A 401 -26.39 -16.82 47.99
C SER A 401 -27.29 -17.04 49.23
N GLY A 402 -28.58 -16.66 49.15
CA GLY A 402 -29.62 -16.97 50.13
C GLY A 402 -29.87 -15.91 51.20
N GLN A 403 -29.05 -14.85 51.26
CA GLN A 403 -29.12 -13.81 52.27
C GLN A 403 -30.28 -12.86 52.02
N LYS A 404 -30.91 -12.42 53.11
CA LYS A 404 -31.97 -11.40 53.10
C LYS A 404 -31.46 -10.05 53.59
N TYR A 405 -32.25 -9.00 53.35
CA TYR A 405 -31.98 -7.69 53.91
C TYR A 405 -31.88 -7.74 55.44
N GLY A 406 -30.82 -7.16 55.99
CA GLY A 406 -30.53 -7.17 57.41
C GLY A 406 -29.78 -8.40 57.91
N GLU A 407 -29.49 -9.39 57.07
CA GLU A 407 -28.63 -10.52 57.45
C GLU A 407 -27.15 -10.19 57.33
N PHE A 408 -26.34 -10.88 58.12
CA PHE A 408 -24.89 -10.70 58.15
C PHE A 408 -24.21 -11.56 57.09
N ALA A 409 -23.33 -10.95 56.30
CA ALA A 409 -22.50 -11.62 55.31
C ALA A 409 -21.31 -10.73 54.96
N GLU A 410 -20.20 -11.33 54.52
CA GLU A 410 -19.04 -10.59 53.97
C GLU A 410 -19.21 -10.32 52.47
N GLU A 411 -19.85 -11.24 51.76
CA GLU A 411 -20.13 -11.14 50.33
C GLU A 411 -21.52 -11.68 50.02
N ILE A 412 -22.10 -11.19 48.93
CA ILE A 412 -23.33 -11.73 48.35
C ILE A 412 -23.12 -12.06 46.87
N GLU A 413 -23.76 -13.14 46.43
CA GLU A 413 -23.78 -13.56 45.03
C GLU A 413 -25.14 -13.23 44.43
N MET A 414 -25.13 -12.42 43.37
CA MET A 414 -26.34 -11.96 42.70
C MET A 414 -26.39 -12.50 41.27
N ARG A 415 -27.59 -12.89 40.85
CA ARG A 415 -27.88 -13.35 39.49
C ARG A 415 -28.84 -12.37 38.82
N GLY A 416 -28.47 -11.96 37.61
CA GLY A 416 -29.31 -11.19 36.71
C GLY A 416 -29.76 -12.06 35.55
N THR A 417 -31.02 -11.96 35.17
CA THR A 417 -31.55 -12.60 33.95
C THR A 417 -32.23 -11.56 33.08
N VAL A 418 -32.07 -11.69 31.76
CA VAL A 418 -32.68 -10.78 30.78
C VAL A 418 -33.02 -11.53 29.50
N LEU A 419 -34.16 -11.18 28.91
CA LEU A 419 -34.51 -11.60 27.56
C LEU A 419 -34.09 -10.51 26.57
N VAL A 420 -33.13 -10.86 25.72
CA VAL A 420 -32.62 -9.98 24.67
C VAL A 420 -33.45 -10.20 23.43
N LYS A 421 -34.16 -9.16 22.99
CA LYS A 421 -34.90 -9.15 21.73
C LYS A 421 -34.10 -8.34 20.72
N ALA A 422 -33.79 -8.94 19.57
CA ALA A 422 -33.02 -8.28 18.53
C ALA A 422 -33.65 -8.46 17.16
N LEU A 423 -33.76 -7.36 16.39
CA LEU A 423 -34.18 -7.44 15.00
C LEU A 423 -32.98 -7.62 14.08
N THR A 424 -33.09 -8.62 13.21
CA THR A 424 -32.05 -9.03 12.29
C THR A 424 -32.59 -9.08 10.86
N TYR A 425 -31.72 -8.81 9.89
CA TYR A 425 -32.01 -8.91 8.48
C TYR A 425 -31.03 -9.85 7.78
N ASP A 426 -31.47 -10.42 6.66
CA ASP A 426 -30.62 -11.28 5.82
C ASP A 426 -29.58 -10.42 5.08
N ARG A 427 -28.35 -10.43 5.59
CA ARG A 427 -27.24 -9.62 5.09
C ARG A 427 -26.88 -10.03 3.66
N LYS A 428 -26.89 -11.32 3.38
CA LYS A 428 -26.53 -11.86 2.06
C LYS A 428 -27.55 -11.43 1.01
N ALA A 429 -28.85 -11.59 1.30
CA ALA A 429 -29.91 -11.17 0.38
C ALA A 429 -29.86 -9.65 0.11
N THR A 430 -29.55 -8.84 1.13
CA THR A 430 -29.35 -7.40 0.96
C THR A 430 -28.17 -7.07 0.04
N ILE A 431 -27.02 -7.74 0.21
CA ILE A 431 -25.84 -7.56 -0.65
C ILE A 431 -26.17 -7.95 -2.09
N ASP A 432 -26.83 -9.10 -2.29
CA ASP A 432 -27.20 -9.58 -3.62
C ASP A 432 -28.15 -8.58 -4.31
N TYR A 433 -29.12 -8.04 -3.58
CA TYR A 433 -30.03 -7.01 -4.09
C TYR A 433 -29.29 -5.72 -4.48
N LEU A 434 -28.45 -5.17 -3.60
CA LEU A 434 -27.67 -3.96 -3.90
C LEU A 434 -26.68 -4.18 -5.06
N THR A 435 -26.08 -5.37 -5.14
CA THR A 435 -25.19 -5.76 -6.24
C THR A 435 -25.95 -5.80 -7.56
N SER A 436 -27.20 -6.27 -7.56
CA SER A 436 -28.03 -6.27 -8.76
C SER A 436 -28.36 -4.85 -9.25
N ILE A 437 -28.66 -3.92 -8.33
CA ILE A 437 -28.89 -2.50 -8.66
C ILE A 437 -27.61 -1.88 -9.21
N PHE A 438 -26.47 -2.15 -8.57
CA PHE A 438 -25.18 -1.66 -9.02
C PHE A 438 -24.86 -2.12 -10.45
N ARG A 439 -25.06 -3.41 -10.75
CA ARG A 439 -24.81 -3.98 -12.08
C ARG A 439 -25.77 -3.46 -13.16
N GLU A 440 -27.02 -3.18 -12.80
CA GLU A 440 -27.98 -2.54 -13.70
C GLU A 440 -27.67 -1.06 -13.96
N GLY A 441 -27.08 -0.37 -12.98
CA GLY A 441 -26.65 1.01 -13.10
C GLY A 441 -25.30 1.21 -13.81
N LEU A 442 -24.53 0.15 -14.04
CA LEU A 442 -23.28 0.21 -14.78
C LEU A 442 -23.55 0.50 -16.26
N LEU A 443 -22.92 1.56 -16.77
CA LEU A 443 -22.99 1.92 -18.18
C LEU A 443 -22.13 0.93 -18.99
N ALA A 444 -22.79 -0.06 -19.60
CA ALA A 444 -22.14 -1.08 -20.41
C ALA A 444 -21.20 -0.47 -21.48
N GLY A 445 -19.96 -0.94 -21.53
CA GLY A 445 -18.93 -0.45 -22.45
C GLY A 445 -18.26 0.87 -22.04
N THR A 446 -18.56 1.41 -20.86
CA THR A 446 -17.94 2.63 -20.33
C THR A 446 -17.21 2.36 -19.03
N ASP A 447 -17.88 1.69 -18.09
CA ASP A 447 -17.36 1.33 -16.78
C ASP A 447 -17.41 -0.18 -16.61
N HIS A 448 -16.44 -0.74 -15.88
CA HIS A 448 -16.45 -2.13 -15.45
C HIS A 448 -16.42 -2.23 -13.92
N GLU A 449 -17.04 -3.31 -13.41
CA GLU A 449 -17.00 -3.68 -12.00
C GLU A 449 -15.58 -4.13 -11.63
N VAL A 450 -14.98 -3.45 -10.66
CA VAL A 450 -13.68 -3.86 -10.07
C VAL A 450 -13.92 -4.73 -8.85
N ALA A 451 -14.76 -4.24 -7.92
CA ALA A 451 -15.07 -4.95 -6.68
C ALA A 451 -16.36 -4.44 -6.05
N VAL A 452 -17.04 -5.35 -5.32
CA VAL A 452 -18.14 -5.03 -4.41
C VAL A 452 -17.63 -5.18 -2.98
N HIS A 453 -17.68 -4.09 -2.20
CA HIS A 453 -17.17 -4.08 -0.82
C HIS A 453 -18.27 -4.43 0.16
N ALA A 454 -18.63 -5.72 0.18
CA ALA A 454 -19.70 -6.26 1.02
C ALA A 454 -19.52 -5.97 2.51
N ASP A 455 -18.30 -5.83 3.00
CA ASP A 455 -17.93 -5.46 4.37
C ASP A 455 -18.38 -4.04 4.76
N THR A 456 -18.51 -3.13 3.79
CA THR A 456 -18.94 -1.74 4.02
C THR A 456 -20.45 -1.56 4.12
N LEU A 457 -21.23 -2.64 4.01
CA LEU A 457 -22.69 -2.60 4.12
C LEU A 457 -23.11 -2.02 5.46
N ARG A 458 -23.98 -1.00 5.40
CA ARG A 458 -24.55 -0.34 6.57
C ARG A 458 -25.98 0.13 6.33
N VAL A 459 -26.71 0.32 7.42
CA VAL A 459 -27.97 1.06 7.41
C VAL A 459 -27.65 2.55 7.40
N SER A 460 -27.95 3.22 6.29
CA SER A 460 -27.72 4.66 6.11
C SER A 460 -28.79 5.48 6.82
N SER A 461 -30.06 5.05 6.71
CA SER A 461 -31.18 5.66 7.44
C SER A 461 -32.38 4.71 7.57
N VAL A 462 -33.15 4.86 8.65
CA VAL A 462 -34.46 4.19 8.81
C VAL A 462 -35.54 5.19 8.41
N ILE A 463 -36.29 4.89 7.35
CA ILE A 463 -37.29 5.78 6.76
C ILE A 463 -38.62 5.68 7.52
N SER A 464 -39.07 4.45 7.80
CA SER A 464 -40.30 4.21 8.53
C SER A 464 -40.27 2.86 9.22
N ARG A 465 -40.96 2.75 10.36
CA ARG A 465 -41.04 1.56 11.19
C ARG A 465 -42.48 1.40 11.66
N SER A 466 -43.04 0.20 11.55
CA SER A 466 -44.37 -0.08 12.09
C SER A 466 -44.32 -0.12 13.62
N PRO A 467 -45.42 0.20 14.34
CA PRO A 467 -45.41 0.23 15.81
C PRO A 467 -45.12 -1.12 16.49
N ASP A 468 -45.35 -2.21 15.76
CA ASP A 468 -45.10 -3.60 16.15
C ASP A 468 -43.76 -4.14 15.66
N ASP A 469 -42.92 -3.29 15.05
CA ASP A 469 -41.61 -3.66 14.46
C ASP A 469 -41.65 -4.77 13.40
N MET A 470 -42.84 -5.14 12.93
CA MET A 470 -43.01 -6.17 11.91
C MET A 470 -42.57 -5.72 10.51
N THR A 471 -42.57 -4.42 10.24
CA THR A 471 -42.16 -3.84 8.96
C THR A 471 -41.25 -2.65 9.15
N ILE A 472 -40.07 -2.71 8.53
CA ILE A 472 -39.08 -1.64 8.57
C ILE A 472 -38.67 -1.27 7.16
N LYS A 473 -38.80 0.01 6.79
CA LYS A 473 -38.24 0.55 5.55
C LYS A 473 -36.96 1.30 5.87
N ALA A 474 -35.86 0.88 5.26
CA ALA A 474 -34.56 1.52 5.47
C ALA A 474 -33.78 1.68 4.18
N THR A 475 -32.91 2.68 4.18
CA THR A 475 -31.91 2.90 3.14
C THR A 475 -30.67 2.08 3.51
N MET A 476 -30.39 1.05 2.74
CA MET A 476 -29.13 0.31 2.84
C MET A 476 -28.09 0.93 1.90
N GLU A 477 -26.85 0.97 2.33
CA GLU A 477 -25.74 1.53 1.57
C GLU A 477 -24.51 0.64 1.64
N MET A 478 -23.83 0.48 0.52
CA MET A 478 -22.60 -0.30 0.38
C MET A 478 -21.67 0.37 -0.64
N ASN A 479 -20.36 0.29 -0.42
CA ASN A 479 -19.39 0.81 -1.38
C ASN A 479 -19.11 -0.18 -2.51
N THR A 480 -18.91 0.37 -3.70
CA THR A 480 -18.49 -0.37 -4.88
C THR A 480 -17.29 0.31 -5.50
N SER A 481 -16.44 -0.46 -6.17
CA SER A 481 -15.32 0.05 -6.93
C SER A 481 -15.54 -0.18 -8.41
N ILE A 482 -15.40 0.89 -9.17
CA ILE A 482 -15.48 0.89 -10.63
C ILE A 482 -14.20 1.45 -11.22
N ALA A 483 -13.93 1.03 -12.45
CA ALA A 483 -12.91 1.62 -13.29
C ALA A 483 -13.45 1.78 -14.70
N HIS A 484 -12.96 2.78 -15.42
CA HIS A 484 -13.32 2.97 -16.82
C HIS A 484 -12.76 1.83 -17.67
N ASP A 485 -13.56 1.34 -18.60
CA ASP A 485 -13.14 0.36 -19.60
C ASP A 485 -12.49 1.08 -20.78
N PHE A 486 -11.16 1.09 -20.80
CA PHE A 486 -10.40 1.72 -21.89
C PHE A 486 -10.22 0.81 -23.12
N GLU A 487 -10.61 -0.46 -23.05
CA GLU A 487 -10.45 -1.42 -24.16
C GLU A 487 -11.66 -1.42 -25.11
N ASP A 488 -12.84 -1.03 -24.62
CA ASP A 488 -14.04 -0.96 -25.48
C ASP A 488 -13.91 0.18 -26.52
N PRO A 489 -13.94 -0.13 -27.83
CA PRO A 489 -13.89 0.87 -28.89
C PRO A 489 -15.11 1.80 -28.95
N LYS A 490 -16.24 1.44 -28.31
CA LYS A 490 -17.43 2.28 -28.20
C LYS A 490 -17.34 3.32 -27.08
N ASN A 491 -16.33 3.23 -26.22
CA ASN A 491 -16.17 4.18 -25.13
C ASN A 491 -15.79 5.57 -25.66
N GLN A 492 -16.68 6.55 -25.44
CA GLN A 492 -16.47 7.94 -25.84
C GLN A 492 -15.25 8.57 -25.16
N LEU A 493 -14.96 8.20 -23.91
CA LEU A 493 -13.78 8.69 -23.19
C LEU A 493 -12.51 8.16 -23.86
N THR A 494 -12.45 6.87 -24.19
CA THR A 494 -11.32 6.28 -24.91
C THR A 494 -11.08 6.98 -26.25
N HIS A 495 -12.15 7.26 -27.02
CA HIS A 495 -12.05 8.01 -28.26
C HIS A 495 -11.51 9.43 -28.03
N TYR A 496 -12.05 10.16 -27.06
CA TYR A 496 -11.59 11.51 -26.70
C TYR A 496 -10.12 11.54 -26.29
N LEU A 497 -9.68 10.57 -25.48
CA LEU A 497 -8.29 10.44 -25.07
C LEU A 497 -7.37 10.18 -26.26
N LYS A 498 -7.74 9.28 -27.17
CA LYS A 498 -6.99 9.02 -28.41
C LYS A 498 -6.83 10.27 -29.27
N VAL A 499 -7.91 11.04 -29.47
CA VAL A 499 -7.87 12.30 -30.24
C VAL A 499 -6.92 13.31 -29.59
N THR A 500 -6.97 13.43 -28.26
CA THR A 500 -6.21 14.43 -27.51
C THR A 500 -4.70 14.17 -27.54
N ILE A 501 -4.28 12.91 -27.66
CA ILE A 501 -2.87 12.51 -27.63
C ILE A 501 -2.27 12.20 -29.01
N ALA A 502 -3.09 12.12 -30.05
CA ALA A 502 -2.64 11.80 -31.40
C ALA A 502 -1.59 12.81 -31.87
N GLY A 503 -0.44 12.31 -32.35
CA GLY A 503 0.68 13.13 -32.81
C GLY A 503 1.53 13.81 -31.73
N LEU A 504 1.15 13.75 -30.44
CA LEU A 504 1.95 14.33 -29.37
C LEU A 504 3.23 13.53 -29.10
N ALA A 505 4.23 14.20 -28.51
CA ALA A 505 5.42 13.52 -27.98
C ALA A 505 5.03 12.56 -26.84
N LYS A 506 5.71 11.42 -26.72
CA LYS A 506 5.38 10.40 -25.70
C LYS A 506 5.28 10.96 -24.26
N THR A 507 6.20 11.84 -23.88
CA THR A 507 6.24 12.45 -22.54
C THR A 507 5.05 13.38 -22.28
N GLU A 508 4.67 14.16 -23.29
CA GLU A 508 3.52 15.06 -23.23
C GLU A 508 2.20 14.27 -23.20
N ALA A 509 2.08 13.23 -24.04
CA ALA A 509 0.94 12.33 -24.06
C ALA A 509 0.73 11.64 -22.69
N ILE A 510 1.80 11.14 -22.06
CA ILE A 510 1.74 10.56 -20.71
C ILE A 510 1.20 11.59 -19.71
N THR A 511 1.77 12.81 -19.71
CA THR A 511 1.36 13.89 -18.79
C THR A 511 -0.12 14.23 -18.99
N ARG A 512 -0.58 14.32 -20.24
CA ARG A 512 -1.96 14.64 -20.59
C ARG A 512 -2.94 13.56 -20.12
N LEU A 513 -2.58 12.28 -20.26
CA LEU A 513 -3.40 11.15 -19.82
C LEU A 513 -3.51 11.10 -18.29
N LEU A 514 -2.40 11.27 -17.57
CA LEU A 514 -2.41 11.30 -16.10
C LEU A 514 -3.23 12.48 -15.54
N ASN A 515 -3.15 13.64 -16.18
CA ASN A 515 -3.91 14.83 -15.76
C ASN A 515 -5.42 14.74 -16.00
N THR A 516 -5.92 13.70 -16.68
CA THR A 516 -7.36 13.50 -16.84
C THR A 516 -8.04 12.98 -15.58
N GLY A 517 -7.29 12.44 -14.62
CA GLY A 517 -7.83 11.88 -13.38
C GLY A 517 -8.50 10.50 -13.54
N HIS A 518 -8.71 10.01 -14.77
CA HIS A 518 -9.28 8.70 -15.05
C HIS A 518 -8.23 7.59 -15.18
N VAL A 519 -6.95 7.96 -15.22
CA VAL A 519 -5.81 7.08 -15.46
C VAL A 519 -4.77 7.25 -14.35
N LYS A 520 -4.34 6.14 -13.75
CA LYS A 520 -3.36 6.12 -12.67
C LYS A 520 -1.93 6.02 -13.19
N GLU A 521 -1.70 5.12 -14.16
CA GLU A 521 -0.39 4.86 -14.76
C GLU A 521 -0.52 4.66 -16.27
N VAL A 522 0.49 5.09 -17.03
CA VAL A 522 0.54 5.00 -18.49
C VAL A 522 1.91 4.55 -18.96
N THR A 523 1.96 3.64 -19.92
CA THR A 523 3.17 3.29 -20.69
C THR A 523 2.86 3.33 -22.18
N ILE A 524 3.65 4.06 -22.96
CA ILE A 524 3.42 4.24 -24.41
C ILE A 524 4.53 3.55 -25.20
N ASN A 525 4.16 2.54 -25.98
CA ASN A 525 5.04 1.82 -26.90
C ASN A 525 4.62 2.12 -28.34
N SER A 526 5.53 2.74 -29.10
CA SER A 526 5.31 3.02 -30.53
C SER A 526 6.08 2.01 -31.37
N TYR A 527 5.47 1.57 -32.46
CA TYR A 527 6.06 0.71 -33.48
C TYR A 527 6.08 1.48 -34.81
N PRO A 528 7.22 1.51 -35.51
CA PRO A 528 8.52 0.99 -35.08
C PRO A 528 9.09 1.71 -33.84
N PHE A 529 9.98 1.03 -33.09
CA PHE A 529 10.44 1.47 -31.76
C PHE A 529 11.13 2.84 -31.72
N TRP A 530 11.65 3.30 -32.87
CA TRP A 530 12.31 4.60 -33.01
C TRP A 530 11.36 5.80 -33.03
N ASN A 531 10.04 5.57 -33.15
CA ASN A 531 9.06 6.66 -33.11
C ASN A 531 9.00 7.29 -31.71
N ARG A 532 9.19 8.61 -31.64
CA ARG A 532 9.19 9.39 -30.39
C ARG A 532 7.83 10.03 -30.06
N SER A 533 6.91 10.00 -31.00
CA SER A 533 5.53 10.48 -30.87
C SER A 533 4.53 9.34 -30.91
N VAL A 534 3.30 9.66 -30.47
CA VAL A 534 2.11 8.84 -30.67
C VAL A 534 1.70 8.91 -32.14
N SER A 535 1.13 7.83 -32.68
CA SER A 535 0.60 7.82 -34.05
C SER A 535 -0.38 8.98 -34.26
N GLY A 536 -0.29 9.63 -35.42
CA GLY A 536 -1.26 10.67 -35.81
C GLY A 536 -2.60 10.09 -36.24
N ASN A 537 -2.67 8.80 -36.56
CA ASN A 537 -3.91 8.12 -36.90
C ASN A 537 -4.51 7.46 -35.66
N ILE A 538 -5.72 7.88 -35.28
CA ILE A 538 -6.47 7.39 -34.11
C ILE A 538 -6.70 5.87 -34.16
N ASP A 539 -6.94 5.31 -35.35
CA ASP A 539 -7.20 3.88 -35.53
C ASP A 539 -5.95 3.02 -35.27
N GLN A 540 -4.77 3.63 -35.35
CA GLN A 540 -3.49 2.97 -35.03
C GLN A 540 -3.09 3.13 -33.56
N ILE A 541 -3.92 3.79 -32.74
CA ILE A 541 -3.72 3.91 -31.29
C ILE A 541 -4.60 2.86 -30.60
N GLU A 542 -3.97 1.92 -29.92
CA GLU A 542 -4.62 0.85 -29.17
C GLU A 542 -4.41 1.06 -27.67
N PHE A 543 -5.49 1.03 -26.90
CA PHE A 543 -5.44 1.09 -25.44
C PHE A 543 -5.55 -0.33 -24.92
N VAL A 544 -4.66 -0.70 -24.00
CA VAL A 544 -4.64 -2.02 -23.37
C VAL A 544 -4.55 -1.81 -21.87
N ILE A 545 -5.40 -2.50 -21.11
CA ILE A 545 -5.34 -2.43 -19.65
C ILE A 545 -4.17 -3.29 -19.17
N LYS A 546 -3.33 -2.71 -18.30
CA LYS A 546 -2.25 -3.44 -17.62
C LYS A 546 -2.89 -4.47 -16.69
N LYS A 547 -2.75 -5.75 -17.04
CA LYS A 547 -3.24 -6.88 -16.23
C LYS A 547 -2.46 -7.05 -14.94
#